data_AF-A0A6A7YAA7-F1
#
_entry.id   AF-A0A6A7YAA7-F1
#
_cell.length_a   1.000
_cell.length_b   1.000
_cell.length_c   1.000
_cell.angle_alpha   90.00
_cell.angle_beta   90.00
_cell.angle_gamma   90.00
#
_symmetry.space_group_name_H-M   'P 1'
#
loop_
_entity.id
_entity.type
_entity.pdbx_description
1 polymer ?
#
loop_
_entity_poly.entity_id
_entity_poly.type
_entity_poly.pdbx_seq_one_letter_code
_entity_poly.pdbx_strand_id
1 'polypeptide(L)'
;MAVAKTTRTGAATTKRIRSSAEEGSDTALDAPKVRNIGSTKAAAATAPRASKKSAPVADATAWELSPPPPVEFTKEQDLAAYREMLLIRRFEEKAGQLYGMGFIGGFCHLYIGQEAVVTGMQLALKPGDQVITGYRDHGHMLACQMDPKGVMAELTGRRGGYSKGKGGSMHMFSVEKGFFGGHGIVGAQVSLGTGLGFANRYRGNDNVSITYFGDGASNQGQVYESFNMAKLWNLPVVYVIENNHYGMGTSVQRASSTTDLCHRGRSFGIPGIAVDGMDVRAVKAAADLAVTHARKGEGPYILEMLTYRYRGHSMSDPAKYRSKEEVQKMRTEHDPIEQVRHRLIENKWASEDDLKAIDKEIRDIVNEAAEFAQTNPEPDASELWTDIVR
;
A
#
# COMPACT_ATOMS: atom_id res chain seq x y z
N MET A 1 -43.78 23.11 -36.42
CA MET A 1 -42.47 22.42 -36.56
C MET A 1 -42.24 21.62 -35.28
N ALA A 2 -42.93 20.50 -35.08
CA ALA A 2 -42.65 19.16 -35.62
C ALA A 2 -41.32 18.57 -35.10
N VAL A 3 -41.49 17.72 -34.09
CA VAL A 3 -40.50 16.97 -33.31
C VAL A 3 -40.01 15.76 -34.12
N ALA A 4 -38.71 15.50 -34.15
CA ALA A 4 -38.14 14.24 -34.63
C ALA A 4 -37.31 13.59 -33.52
N LYS A 5 -37.94 12.66 -32.79
CA LYS A 5 -37.28 11.65 -31.95
C LYS A 5 -36.96 10.46 -32.84
N THR A 6 -35.69 10.09 -32.97
CA THR A 6 -35.27 8.87 -33.66
C THR A 6 -34.99 7.79 -32.62
N THR A 7 -35.92 6.85 -32.48
CA THR A 7 -35.75 5.60 -31.74
C THR A 7 -35.20 4.53 -32.70
N ARG A 8 -34.00 3.99 -32.43
CA ARG A 8 -33.53 2.74 -33.04
C ARG A 8 -33.64 1.63 -31.99
N THR A 9 -34.62 0.74 -32.21
CA THR A 9 -34.77 -0.55 -31.55
C THR A 9 -33.93 -1.59 -32.32
N GLY A 10 -32.84 -2.05 -31.71
CA GLY A 10 -32.07 -3.19 -32.19
C GLY A 10 -32.31 -4.39 -31.28
N ALA A 11 -33.16 -5.33 -31.72
CA ALA A 11 -33.35 -6.61 -31.06
C ALA A 11 -32.18 -7.53 -31.42
N ALA A 12 -31.36 -7.90 -30.43
CA ALA A 12 -30.32 -8.91 -30.57
C ALA A 12 -30.90 -10.29 -30.19
N THR A 13 -31.07 -11.15 -31.19
CA THR A 13 -31.56 -12.52 -31.05
C THR A 13 -30.44 -13.42 -30.49
N THR A 14 -30.60 -13.91 -29.26
CA THR A 14 -29.69 -14.87 -28.64
C THR A 14 -29.90 -16.26 -29.23
N LYS A 15 -28.97 -16.71 -30.08
CA LYS A 15 -28.96 -18.07 -30.64
C LYS A 15 -28.31 -19.01 -29.61
N ARG A 16 -29.11 -19.85 -28.95
CA ARG A 16 -28.64 -20.95 -28.10
C ARG A 16 -27.90 -21.98 -28.96
N ILE A 17 -26.62 -22.19 -28.67
CA ILE A 17 -25.85 -23.33 -29.19
C ILE A 17 -26.25 -24.55 -28.36
N ARG A 18 -26.92 -25.54 -28.99
CA ARG A 18 -27.09 -26.89 -28.45
C ARG A 18 -25.95 -27.73 -29.01
N SER A 19 -25.10 -28.31 -28.16
CA SER A 19 -24.18 -29.38 -28.56
C SER A 19 -24.92 -30.71 -28.54
N SER A 20 -24.95 -31.40 -29.68
CA SER A 20 -25.35 -32.79 -29.83
C SER A 20 -24.31 -33.71 -29.20
N ALA A 21 -24.75 -34.56 -28.28
CA ALA A 21 -23.99 -35.71 -27.81
C ALA A 21 -24.36 -36.91 -28.69
N GLU A 22 -23.37 -37.54 -29.31
CA GLU A 22 -23.49 -38.87 -29.90
C GLU A 22 -22.77 -39.89 -29.01
N GLU A 23 -23.40 -41.07 -28.91
CA GLU A 23 -22.99 -42.24 -28.15
C GLU A 23 -21.79 -42.95 -28.81
N GLY A 24 -20.93 -43.57 -28.00
CA GLY A 24 -19.82 -44.38 -28.52
C GLY A 24 -18.95 -45.06 -27.47
N SER A 25 -19.36 -46.28 -27.10
CA SER A 25 -18.58 -47.46 -26.66
C SER A 25 -17.81 -47.47 -25.32
N ASP A 26 -18.30 -48.37 -24.46
CA ASP A 26 -17.65 -49.09 -23.37
C ASP A 26 -16.24 -49.62 -23.70
N THR A 27 -15.29 -49.36 -22.80
CA THR A 27 -14.31 -50.37 -22.38
C THR A 27 -13.96 -50.14 -20.90
N ALA A 28 -14.38 -51.09 -20.06
CA ALA A 28 -14.04 -51.17 -18.65
C ALA A 28 -12.55 -51.50 -18.45
N LEU A 29 -11.89 -50.81 -17.53
CA LEU A 29 -10.58 -51.20 -17.01
C LEU A 29 -10.69 -51.51 -15.52
N ASP A 30 -10.42 -52.77 -15.20
CA ASP A 30 -10.44 -53.39 -13.88
C ASP A 30 -9.46 -52.72 -12.89
N ALA A 31 -9.96 -52.38 -11.70
CA ALA A 31 -9.15 -52.00 -10.56
C ALA A 31 -8.61 -53.27 -9.84
N PRO A 32 -7.30 -53.38 -9.55
CA PRO A 32 -6.79 -54.56 -8.88
C PRO A 32 -7.11 -54.53 -7.37
N LYS A 33 -7.73 -55.63 -6.91
CA LYS A 33 -7.98 -55.96 -5.51
C LYS A 33 -6.68 -56.05 -4.72
N VAL A 34 -6.52 -55.22 -3.69
CA VAL A 34 -5.46 -55.38 -2.69
C VAL A 34 -5.81 -56.54 -1.76
N ARG A 35 -4.99 -57.58 -1.79
CA ARG A 35 -5.07 -58.76 -0.92
C ARG A 35 -4.63 -58.42 0.50
N ASN A 36 -5.42 -58.88 1.46
CA ASN A 36 -5.11 -58.90 2.87
C ASN A 36 -4.02 -59.96 3.13
N ILE A 37 -2.86 -59.56 3.66
CA ILE A 37 -1.80 -60.48 4.08
C ILE A 37 -1.44 -60.16 5.53
N GLY A 38 -1.86 -61.09 6.41
CA GLY A 38 -1.02 -61.74 7.41
C GLY A 38 -0.19 -60.86 8.34
N SER A 39 -0.61 -60.83 9.60
CA SER A 39 0.16 -60.41 10.76
C SER A 39 1.48 -61.20 10.91
N THR A 40 2.59 -60.48 11.09
CA THR A 40 3.76 -61.00 11.82
C THR A 40 4.20 -59.99 12.86
N LYS A 41 4.09 -60.39 14.14
CA LYS A 41 4.63 -59.69 15.30
C LYS A 41 6.15 -59.63 15.18
N ALA A 42 6.72 -58.42 15.24
CA ALA A 42 8.10 -58.21 15.64
C ALA A 42 8.09 -57.25 16.84
N ALA A 43 8.52 -57.76 17.98
CA ALA A 43 8.70 -57.00 19.21
C ALA A 43 9.90 -56.05 19.05
N ALA A 44 9.68 -54.75 19.25
CA ALA A 44 10.74 -53.78 19.43
C ALA A 44 10.54 -53.11 20.79
N ALA A 45 11.60 -53.16 21.60
CA ALA A 45 11.63 -52.75 22.99
C ALA A 45 11.26 -51.27 23.20
N THR A 46 10.42 -51.03 24.19
CA THR A 46 10.03 -49.70 24.67
C THR A 46 11.14 -49.06 25.49
N ALA A 47 11.75 -48.00 24.96
CA ALA A 47 12.46 -47.01 25.77
C ALA A 47 11.48 -45.94 26.27
N PRO A 48 11.60 -45.43 27.52
CA PRO A 48 10.65 -44.48 28.06
C PRO A 48 10.81 -43.13 27.36
N ARG A 49 9.75 -42.69 26.68
CA ARG A 49 9.70 -41.37 26.04
C ARG A 49 9.53 -40.33 27.14
N ALA A 50 10.60 -39.59 27.44
CA ALA A 50 10.54 -38.45 28.35
C ALA A 50 9.46 -37.46 27.86
N SER A 51 8.48 -37.15 28.72
CA SER A 51 7.47 -36.16 28.44
C SER A 51 8.15 -34.79 28.33
N LYS A 52 8.35 -34.30 27.10
CA LYS A 52 8.66 -32.89 26.90
C LYS A 52 7.46 -32.10 27.40
N LYS A 53 7.62 -31.41 28.54
CA LYS A 53 6.67 -30.40 29.01
C LYS A 53 6.37 -29.47 27.84
N SER A 54 5.10 -29.36 27.47
CA SER A 54 4.63 -28.34 26.55
C SER A 54 5.11 -26.98 27.03
N ALA A 55 5.69 -26.19 26.13
CA ALA A 55 6.03 -24.80 26.42
C ALA A 55 4.77 -24.09 26.94
N PRO A 56 4.89 -23.20 27.94
CA PRO A 56 3.75 -22.46 28.44
C PRO A 56 3.12 -21.69 27.28
N VAL A 57 1.80 -21.77 27.15
CA VAL A 57 1.02 -20.93 26.26
C VAL A 57 1.35 -19.49 26.66
N ALA A 58 1.90 -18.71 25.72
CA ALA A 58 2.25 -17.32 25.95
C ALA A 58 1.05 -16.59 26.55
N ASP A 59 1.29 -15.87 27.64
CA ASP A 59 0.29 -15.07 28.33
C ASP A 59 -0.44 -14.17 27.32
N ALA A 60 -1.77 -14.27 27.27
CA ALA A 60 -2.59 -13.52 26.32
C ALA A 60 -2.47 -12.00 26.53
N THR A 61 -1.96 -11.55 27.68
CA THR A 61 -1.69 -10.15 28.01
C THR A 61 -0.34 -9.64 27.47
N ALA A 62 0.58 -10.52 27.06
CA ALA A 62 1.92 -10.14 26.59
C ALA A 62 1.96 -9.53 25.17
N TRP A 63 0.80 -9.31 24.56
CA TRP A 63 0.63 -8.83 23.18
C TRP A 63 0.08 -7.41 23.06
N GLU A 64 -0.13 -6.71 24.17
CA GLU A 64 -0.43 -5.27 24.16
C GLU A 64 0.88 -4.49 24.08
N LEU A 65 1.36 -4.31 22.84
CA LEU A 65 2.49 -3.43 22.57
C LEU A 65 1.95 -2.00 22.39
N SER A 66 2.39 -1.09 23.24
CA SER A 66 2.13 0.34 23.04
C SER A 66 3.12 0.90 22.01
N PRO A 67 2.71 1.85 21.15
CA PRO A 67 3.65 2.54 20.29
C PRO A 67 4.69 3.29 21.13
N PRO A 68 5.94 3.43 20.63
CA PRO A 68 6.91 4.31 21.26
C PRO A 68 6.37 5.76 21.27
N PRO A 69 6.78 6.59 22.24
CA PRO A 69 6.40 7.99 22.23
C PRO A 69 6.94 8.68 20.96
N PRO A 70 6.25 9.72 20.45
CA PRO A 70 6.76 10.51 19.33
C PRO A 70 8.17 11.01 19.60
N VAL A 71 9.04 10.94 18.59
CA VAL A 71 10.40 11.48 18.69
C VAL A 71 10.39 12.99 18.54
N GLU A 72 11.26 13.68 19.27
CA GLU A 72 11.48 15.10 19.04
C GLU A 72 12.31 15.33 17.78
N PHE A 73 11.83 16.21 16.91
CA PHE A 73 12.55 16.62 15.71
C PHE A 73 13.35 17.89 15.98
N THR A 74 14.52 18.01 15.34
CA THR A 74 15.20 19.30 15.22
C THR A 74 14.41 20.23 14.30
N LYS A 75 14.75 21.53 14.31
CA LYS A 75 14.19 22.52 13.38
C LYS A 75 14.29 22.05 11.92
N GLU A 76 15.45 21.51 11.54
CA GLU A 76 15.74 21.07 10.19
C GLU A 76 14.88 19.86 9.80
N GLN A 77 14.66 18.93 10.73
CA GLN A 77 13.81 17.76 10.52
C GLN A 77 12.33 18.12 10.37
N ASP A 78 11.79 19.01 11.21
CA ASP A 78 10.40 19.47 11.06
C ASP A 78 10.23 20.28 9.76
N LEU A 79 11.18 21.15 9.38
CA LEU A 79 11.12 21.87 8.12
C LEU A 79 11.18 20.92 6.90
N ALA A 80 12.04 19.91 6.94
CA ALA A 80 12.13 18.90 5.88
C ALA A 80 10.83 18.10 5.77
N ALA A 81 10.29 17.61 6.89
CA ALA A 81 9.01 16.89 6.91
C ALA A 81 7.85 17.75 6.42
N TYR A 82 7.80 19.03 6.83
CA TYR A 82 6.80 19.98 6.36
C TYR A 82 6.86 20.17 4.84
N ARG A 83 8.07 20.37 4.29
CA ARG A 83 8.28 20.52 2.85
C ARG A 83 7.86 19.29 2.06
N GLU A 84 8.25 18.10 2.51
CA GLU A 84 7.93 16.84 1.86
C GLU A 84 6.41 16.59 1.84
N MET A 85 5.75 16.71 2.99
CA MET A 85 4.29 16.53 3.07
C MET A 85 3.54 17.58 2.26
N LEU A 86 4.01 18.83 2.24
CA LEU A 86 3.41 19.89 1.46
C LEU A 86 3.60 19.68 -0.05
N LEU A 87 4.76 19.16 -0.49
CA LEU A 87 4.99 18.73 -1.87
C LEU A 87 3.98 17.67 -2.28
N ILE A 88 3.80 16.62 -1.47
CA ILE A 88 2.80 15.58 -1.71
C ILE A 88 1.41 16.21 -1.83
N ARG A 89 0.98 17.00 -0.84
CA ARG A 89 -0.35 17.64 -0.83
C ARG A 89 -0.59 18.49 -2.08
N ARG A 90 0.35 19.35 -2.46
CA ARG A 90 0.20 20.25 -3.61
C ARG A 90 0.24 19.50 -4.92
N PHE A 91 1.09 18.49 -5.04
CA PHE A 91 1.14 17.61 -6.20
C PHE A 91 -0.20 16.90 -6.41
N GLU A 92 -0.75 16.31 -5.35
CA GLU A 92 -2.02 15.60 -5.37
C GLU A 92 -3.22 16.52 -5.69
N GLU A 93 -3.21 17.75 -5.14
CA GLU A 93 -4.20 18.77 -5.50
C GLU A 93 -4.13 19.15 -6.98
N LYS A 94 -2.92 19.28 -7.55
CA LYS A 94 -2.72 19.55 -8.97
C LYS A 94 -3.14 18.37 -9.85
N ALA A 95 -2.81 17.13 -9.46
CA ALA A 95 -3.26 15.93 -10.13
C ALA A 95 -4.80 15.87 -10.17
N GLY A 96 -5.47 16.19 -9.06
CA GLY A 96 -6.93 16.31 -9.01
C GLY A 96 -7.49 17.36 -9.97
N GLN A 97 -6.83 18.51 -10.13
CA GLN A 97 -7.21 19.52 -11.12
C GLN A 97 -7.07 18.99 -12.56
N LEU A 98 -5.93 18.40 -12.90
CA LEU A 98 -5.66 17.86 -14.24
C LEU A 98 -6.62 16.71 -14.60
N TYR A 99 -6.99 15.87 -13.62
CA TYR A 99 -8.04 14.88 -13.80
C TYR A 99 -9.39 15.52 -14.14
N GLY A 100 -9.79 16.56 -13.41
CA GLY A 100 -11.03 17.30 -13.69
C GLY A 100 -11.03 17.99 -15.06
N MET A 101 -9.85 18.34 -15.58
CA MET A 101 -9.66 18.90 -16.92
C MET A 101 -9.58 17.84 -18.03
N GLY A 102 -9.58 16.54 -17.68
CA GLY A 102 -9.50 15.44 -18.64
C GLY A 102 -8.10 15.07 -19.12
N PHE A 103 -7.04 15.60 -18.49
CA PHE A 103 -5.65 15.24 -18.85
C PHE A 103 -5.20 13.90 -18.27
N ILE A 104 -5.81 13.46 -17.18
CA ILE A 104 -5.54 12.15 -16.57
C ILE A 104 -6.69 11.22 -16.91
N GLY A 105 -6.41 10.15 -17.65
CA GLY A 105 -7.38 9.12 -18.00
C GLY A 105 -7.46 8.01 -16.96
N GLY A 106 -8.58 7.27 -16.95
CA GLY A 106 -8.76 6.09 -16.09
C GLY A 106 -9.03 6.43 -14.64
N PHE A 107 -8.39 5.72 -13.71
CA PHE A 107 -8.53 5.96 -12.28
C PHE A 107 -7.46 6.93 -11.78
N CYS A 108 -7.79 7.78 -10.81
CA CYS A 108 -6.84 8.65 -10.13
C CYS A 108 -7.10 8.60 -8.62
N HIS A 109 -6.15 8.08 -7.86
CA HIS A 109 -6.28 7.83 -6.42
C HIS A 109 -5.37 8.76 -5.62
N LEU A 110 -5.94 9.83 -5.07
CA LEU A 110 -5.14 10.86 -4.42
C LEU A 110 -4.70 10.48 -3.00
N TYR A 111 -3.45 10.73 -2.62
CA TYR A 111 -2.91 10.40 -1.29
C TYR A 111 -3.22 11.46 -0.19
N ILE A 112 -4.09 12.43 -0.50
CA ILE A 112 -4.43 13.56 0.38
C ILE A 112 -4.95 13.11 1.76
N GLY A 113 -4.24 13.52 2.80
CA GLY A 113 -4.54 13.28 4.21
C GLY A 113 -3.69 12.19 4.88
N GLN A 114 -2.84 11.49 4.11
CA GLN A 114 -2.00 10.39 4.61
C GLN A 114 -0.50 10.72 4.56
N GLU A 115 -0.13 11.99 4.32
CA GLU A 115 1.24 12.39 3.99
C GLU A 115 2.26 12.04 5.07
N ALA A 116 1.88 12.19 6.35
CA ALA A 116 2.74 11.87 7.49
C ALA A 116 3.19 10.41 7.53
N VAL A 117 2.37 9.48 7.03
CA VAL A 117 2.68 8.04 7.02
C VAL A 117 3.92 7.78 6.20
N VAL A 118 3.91 8.18 4.93
CA VAL A 118 5.05 7.88 4.06
C VAL A 118 6.27 8.75 4.38
N THR A 119 6.07 10.03 4.73
CA THR A 119 7.19 10.90 5.12
C THR A 119 7.88 10.38 6.39
N GLY A 120 7.13 9.99 7.42
CA GLY A 120 7.69 9.49 8.67
C GLY A 120 8.40 8.14 8.51
N MET A 121 7.85 7.24 7.70
CA MET A 121 8.49 5.95 7.40
C MET A 121 9.79 6.12 6.63
N GLN A 122 9.84 7.02 5.63
CA GLN A 122 11.04 7.25 4.82
C GLN A 122 12.23 7.75 5.62
N LEU A 123 12.00 8.53 6.68
CA LEU A 123 13.05 9.02 7.56
C LEU A 123 13.79 7.89 8.32
N ALA A 124 13.21 6.68 8.41
CA ALA A 124 13.84 5.52 9.07
C ALA A 124 14.55 4.57 8.09
N LEU A 125 14.47 4.81 6.77
CA LEU A 125 15.04 3.92 5.77
C LEU A 125 16.47 4.31 5.39
N LYS A 126 17.21 3.33 4.87
CA LYS A 126 18.54 3.51 4.28
C LYS A 126 18.53 3.19 2.78
N PRO A 127 19.52 3.66 2.00
CA PRO A 127 19.68 3.24 0.61
C PRO A 127 19.71 1.72 0.47
N GLY A 128 18.88 1.18 -0.42
CA GLY A 128 18.74 -0.25 -0.68
C GLY A 128 17.53 -0.91 -0.03
N ASP A 129 16.94 -0.31 0.99
CA ASP A 129 15.60 -0.70 1.46
C ASP A 129 14.59 -0.49 0.32
N GLN A 130 13.56 -1.34 0.27
CA GLN A 130 12.57 -1.28 -0.80
C GLN A 130 11.19 -0.90 -0.26
N VAL A 131 10.46 -0.13 -1.06
CA VAL A 131 9.08 0.26 -0.78
C VAL A 131 8.17 -0.38 -1.83
N ILE A 132 7.08 -1.00 -1.37
CA ILE A 132 6.05 -1.59 -2.23
C ILE A 132 4.67 -1.22 -1.70
N THR A 133 3.78 -0.77 -2.58
CA THR A 133 2.46 -0.24 -2.21
C THR A 133 1.39 -0.58 -3.24
N GLY A 134 0.12 -0.33 -2.88
CA GLY A 134 -1.02 -0.43 -3.79
C GLY A 134 -1.09 0.73 -4.78
N TYR A 135 -2.29 0.98 -5.32
CA TYR A 135 -2.54 1.99 -6.37
C TYR A 135 -2.67 3.45 -5.89
N ARG A 136 -2.44 3.75 -4.60
CA ARG A 136 -2.50 5.11 -4.05
C ARG A 136 -1.08 5.58 -3.75
N ASP A 137 -0.29 5.70 -4.78
CA ASP A 137 1.17 5.59 -4.71
C ASP A 137 1.93 6.86 -5.08
N HIS A 138 1.28 7.92 -5.59
CA HIS A 138 1.98 9.11 -6.08
C HIS A 138 2.73 9.80 -4.94
N GLY A 139 2.07 9.99 -3.79
CA GLY A 139 2.72 10.47 -2.57
C GLY A 139 3.91 9.61 -2.12
N HIS A 140 3.86 8.29 -2.31
CA HIS A 140 4.99 7.43 -1.98
C HIS A 140 6.18 7.62 -2.92
N MET A 141 5.92 7.83 -4.21
CA MET A 141 6.98 8.08 -5.18
C MET A 141 7.73 9.37 -4.88
N LEU A 142 6.99 10.43 -4.55
CA LEU A 142 7.58 11.71 -4.15
C LEU A 142 8.44 11.54 -2.88
N ALA A 143 7.93 10.83 -1.87
CA ALA A 143 8.69 10.51 -0.67
C ALA A 143 9.92 9.62 -0.93
N CYS A 144 9.90 8.81 -2.00
CA CYS A 144 11.06 8.07 -2.51
C CYS A 144 11.99 8.93 -3.38
N GLN A 145 11.82 10.25 -3.38
CA GLN A 145 12.63 11.24 -4.09
C GLN A 145 12.64 11.02 -5.61
N MET A 146 11.50 10.59 -6.14
CA MET A 146 11.24 10.57 -7.58
C MET A 146 10.88 11.99 -8.05
N ASP A 147 11.34 12.37 -9.24
CA ASP A 147 11.08 13.68 -9.82
C ASP A 147 9.56 13.86 -10.07
N PRO A 148 8.93 14.90 -9.50
CA PRO A 148 7.52 15.21 -9.74
C PRO A 148 7.14 15.27 -11.23
N LYS A 149 8.05 15.71 -12.11
CA LYS A 149 7.83 15.74 -13.56
C LYS A 149 7.52 14.35 -14.12
N GLY A 150 8.31 13.35 -13.72
CA GLY A 150 8.13 11.97 -14.17
C GLY A 150 6.85 11.35 -13.60
N VAL A 151 6.50 11.65 -12.35
CA VAL A 151 5.26 11.17 -11.73
C VAL A 151 4.06 11.78 -12.45
N MET A 152 4.04 13.10 -12.65
CA MET A 152 2.93 13.79 -13.32
C MET A 152 2.80 13.37 -14.79
N ALA A 153 3.92 13.18 -15.49
CA ALA A 153 3.94 12.68 -16.86
C ALA A 153 3.36 11.27 -16.97
N GLU A 154 3.62 10.39 -15.99
CA GLU A 154 3.00 9.06 -15.97
C GLU A 154 1.49 9.15 -15.76
N LEU A 155 1.04 10.01 -14.83
CA LEU A 155 -0.39 10.25 -14.60
C LEU A 155 -1.13 10.72 -15.86
N THR A 156 -0.51 11.58 -16.66
CA THR A 156 -1.10 12.09 -17.91
C THR A 156 -0.80 11.22 -19.13
N GLY A 157 -0.23 10.03 -18.93
CA GLY A 157 0.02 9.06 -20.01
C GLY A 157 1.07 9.52 -21.02
N ARG A 158 2.09 10.26 -20.58
CA ARG A 158 3.16 10.78 -21.45
C ARG A 158 4.40 9.90 -21.43
N ARG A 159 5.17 9.96 -22.52
CA ARG A 159 6.39 9.17 -22.72
C ARG A 159 7.44 9.41 -21.63
N GLY A 160 7.49 10.62 -21.08
CA GLY A 160 8.39 11.01 -19.99
C GLY A 160 8.01 10.44 -18.62
N GLY A 161 6.94 9.66 -18.52
CA GLY A 161 6.54 8.96 -17.29
C GLY A 161 7.48 7.80 -16.92
N TYR A 162 7.46 7.41 -15.65
CA TYR A 162 8.34 6.35 -15.12
C TYR A 162 8.11 4.96 -15.73
N SER A 163 6.91 4.71 -16.23
CA SER A 163 6.52 3.50 -16.97
C SER A 163 6.26 3.82 -18.45
N LYS A 164 6.86 4.90 -18.97
CA LYS A 164 6.69 5.43 -20.33
C LYS A 164 5.24 5.79 -20.67
N GLY A 165 4.44 6.18 -19.69
CA GLY A 165 3.03 6.55 -19.87
C GLY A 165 2.08 5.35 -20.04
N LYS A 166 2.56 4.12 -19.84
CA LYS A 166 1.76 2.88 -19.99
C LYS A 166 1.04 2.49 -18.70
N GLY A 167 1.56 2.90 -17.55
CA GLY A 167 1.08 2.45 -16.25
C GLY A 167 0.00 3.35 -15.66
N GLY A 168 0.09 4.66 -15.92
CA GLY A 168 -0.85 5.64 -15.39
C GLY A 168 -0.85 5.69 -13.86
N SER A 169 -1.95 6.16 -13.29
CA SER A 169 -2.09 6.40 -11.84
C SER A 169 -2.01 5.18 -10.94
N MET A 170 -2.08 3.98 -11.50
CA MET A 170 -2.14 2.75 -10.71
C MET A 170 -0.95 1.82 -10.92
N HIS A 171 0.06 2.15 -11.74
CA HIS A 171 1.18 1.25 -12.07
C HIS A 171 2.49 2.02 -12.28
N MET A 172 3.22 2.31 -11.21
CA MET A 172 4.47 3.06 -11.27
C MET A 172 5.61 2.36 -10.52
N PHE A 173 6.75 2.23 -11.19
CA PHE A 173 7.88 1.45 -10.70
C PHE A 173 9.20 2.21 -10.89
N SER A 174 10.14 2.03 -9.97
CA SER A 174 11.52 2.50 -10.13
C SER A 174 12.49 1.55 -9.46
N VAL A 175 13.26 0.84 -10.28
CA VAL A 175 14.33 -0.04 -9.79
C VAL A 175 15.44 0.78 -9.11
N GLU A 176 15.78 1.95 -9.66
CA GLU A 176 16.80 2.84 -9.11
C GLU A 176 16.46 3.28 -7.68
N LYS A 177 15.20 3.63 -7.43
CA LYS A 177 14.73 4.10 -6.12
C LYS A 177 14.25 2.98 -5.20
N GLY A 178 14.34 1.72 -5.64
CA GLY A 178 13.80 0.58 -4.87
C GLY A 178 12.28 0.67 -4.65
N PHE A 179 11.55 1.29 -5.58
CA PHE A 179 10.12 1.53 -5.48
C PHE A 179 9.33 0.59 -6.40
N PHE A 180 8.42 -0.16 -5.81
CA PHE A 180 7.58 -1.16 -6.47
C PHE A 180 6.11 -0.85 -6.17
N GLY A 181 5.63 0.31 -6.62
CA GLY A 181 4.28 0.78 -6.36
C GLY A 181 3.29 0.45 -7.47
N GLY A 182 2.05 0.88 -7.26
CA GLY A 182 1.05 0.80 -8.30
C GLY A 182 0.62 -0.65 -8.56
N HIS A 183 0.18 -1.33 -7.51
CA HIS A 183 -0.50 -2.61 -7.66
C HIS A 183 -2.02 -2.39 -7.64
N GLY A 184 -2.64 -2.47 -8.82
CA GLY A 184 -4.10 -2.37 -9.00
C GLY A 184 -4.88 -3.56 -8.41
N ILE A 185 -4.26 -4.73 -8.25
CA ILE A 185 -4.87 -5.90 -7.62
C ILE A 185 -4.73 -5.77 -6.10
N VAL A 186 -5.88 -5.60 -5.42
CA VAL A 186 -5.94 -5.38 -3.97
C VAL A 186 -5.24 -6.51 -3.20
N GLY A 187 -4.21 -6.15 -2.43
CA GLY A 187 -3.45 -7.07 -1.58
C GLY A 187 -2.30 -7.80 -2.30
N ALA A 188 -2.19 -7.72 -3.63
CA ALA A 188 -1.15 -8.44 -4.38
C ALA A 188 0.26 -7.94 -4.03
N GLN A 189 0.40 -6.67 -3.68
CA GLN A 189 1.66 -6.08 -3.27
C GLN A 189 2.20 -6.69 -1.97
N VAL A 190 1.34 -7.30 -1.14
CA VAL A 190 1.75 -7.85 0.17
C VAL A 190 2.59 -9.11 0.02
N SER A 191 2.19 -10.01 -0.88
CA SER A 191 2.96 -11.22 -1.19
C SER A 191 4.25 -10.89 -1.94
N LEU A 192 4.20 -9.90 -2.84
CA LEU A 192 5.38 -9.41 -3.54
C LEU A 192 6.39 -8.74 -2.60
N GLY A 193 5.94 -7.91 -1.66
CA GLY A 193 6.80 -7.30 -0.64
C GLY A 193 7.41 -8.33 0.32
N THR A 194 6.65 -9.38 0.64
CA THR A 194 7.18 -10.54 1.35
C THR A 194 8.31 -11.22 0.56
N GLY A 195 8.15 -11.33 -0.77
CA GLY A 195 9.19 -11.81 -1.67
C GLY A 195 10.45 -10.92 -1.72
N LEU A 196 10.28 -9.59 -1.67
CA LEU A 196 11.40 -8.65 -1.56
C LEU A 196 12.18 -8.87 -0.25
N GLY A 197 11.47 -9.03 0.88
CA GLY A 197 12.08 -9.39 2.15
C GLY A 197 12.83 -10.73 2.10
N PHE A 198 12.26 -11.74 1.43
CA PHE A 198 12.93 -13.01 1.18
C PHE A 198 14.23 -12.81 0.39
N ALA A 199 14.19 -12.01 -0.68
CA ALA A 199 15.37 -11.71 -1.48
C ALA A 199 16.47 -10.99 -0.68
N ASN A 200 16.11 -10.06 0.20
CA ASN A 200 17.07 -9.38 1.07
C ASN A 200 17.72 -10.35 2.06
N ARG A 201 16.91 -11.19 2.73
CA ARG A 201 17.42 -12.24 3.62
C ARG A 201 18.35 -13.20 2.88
N TYR A 202 17.95 -13.66 1.71
CA TYR A 202 18.72 -14.59 0.89
C TYR A 202 20.09 -14.01 0.48
N ARG A 203 20.13 -12.71 0.18
CA ARG A 203 21.37 -12.00 -0.20
C ARG A 203 22.24 -11.58 0.98
N GLY A 204 21.70 -11.58 2.21
CA GLY A 204 22.42 -11.09 3.40
C GLY A 204 22.81 -9.62 3.31
N ASN A 205 22.00 -8.79 2.64
CA ASN A 205 22.33 -7.39 2.33
C ASN A 205 21.84 -6.38 3.37
N ASP A 206 21.28 -6.86 4.48
CA ASP A 206 20.79 -6.03 5.58
C ASP A 206 19.71 -5.01 5.16
N ASN A 207 18.98 -5.26 4.06
CA ASN A 207 17.90 -4.38 3.59
C ASN A 207 16.53 -4.88 4.09
N VAL A 208 15.59 -3.96 4.28
CA VAL A 208 14.21 -4.27 4.66
C VAL A 208 13.25 -3.99 3.50
N SER A 209 12.14 -4.73 3.45
CA SER A 209 11.02 -4.41 2.57
C SER A 209 9.88 -3.76 3.36
N ILE A 210 9.53 -2.54 3.01
CA ILE A 210 8.37 -1.84 3.56
C ILE A 210 7.18 -2.07 2.64
N THR A 211 6.20 -2.79 3.17
CA THR A 211 5.06 -3.31 2.42
C THR A 211 3.77 -2.63 2.86
N TYR A 212 3.32 -1.65 2.07
CA TYR A 212 2.14 -0.84 2.36
C TYR A 212 0.87 -1.44 1.75
N PHE A 213 -0.22 -1.38 2.52
CA PHE A 213 -1.55 -1.78 2.07
C PHE A 213 -2.64 -1.15 2.93
N GLY A 214 -3.83 -0.97 2.37
CA GLY A 214 -4.96 -0.39 3.11
C GLY A 214 -5.68 -1.37 4.04
N ASP A 215 -6.53 -0.83 4.89
CA ASP A 215 -7.49 -1.57 5.72
C ASP A 215 -8.32 -2.58 4.91
N GLY A 216 -8.84 -2.18 3.74
CA GLY A 216 -9.59 -3.07 2.86
C GLY A 216 -8.76 -4.23 2.29
N ALA A 217 -7.48 -4.00 1.99
CA ALA A 217 -6.57 -5.02 1.49
C ALA A 217 -6.17 -6.04 2.56
N SER A 218 -6.21 -5.64 3.84
CA SER A 218 -5.87 -6.49 5.00
C SER A 218 -6.77 -7.72 5.14
N ASN A 219 -7.92 -7.74 4.45
CA ASN A 219 -8.86 -8.86 4.47
C ASN A 219 -8.62 -9.89 3.35
N GLN A 220 -7.63 -9.70 2.48
CA GLN A 220 -7.33 -10.63 1.40
C GLN A 220 -6.59 -11.88 1.92
N GLY A 221 -6.94 -13.07 1.43
CA GLY A 221 -6.33 -14.34 1.86
C GLY A 221 -4.80 -14.36 1.74
N GLN A 222 -4.28 -13.84 0.63
CA GLN A 222 -2.84 -13.74 0.37
C GLN A 222 -2.06 -12.92 1.41
N VAL A 223 -2.71 -12.02 2.17
CA VAL A 223 -2.07 -11.27 3.26
C VAL A 223 -1.73 -12.21 4.42
N TYR A 224 -2.63 -13.13 4.78
CA TYR A 224 -2.40 -14.12 5.84
C TYR A 224 -1.35 -15.15 5.44
N GLU A 225 -1.39 -15.59 4.18
CA GLU A 225 -0.35 -16.46 3.62
C GLU A 225 1.03 -15.78 3.70
N SER A 226 1.08 -14.48 3.37
CA SER A 226 2.30 -13.67 3.46
C SER A 226 2.83 -13.58 4.89
N PHE A 227 1.96 -13.31 5.87
CA PHE A 227 2.34 -13.28 7.29
C PHE A 227 2.91 -14.62 7.75
N ASN A 228 2.24 -15.72 7.44
CA ASN A 228 2.71 -17.05 7.78
C ASN A 228 4.13 -17.30 7.24
N MET A 229 4.35 -17.00 5.96
CA MET A 229 5.63 -17.22 5.29
C MET A 229 6.73 -16.29 5.83
N ALA A 230 6.41 -15.01 6.03
CA ALA A 230 7.34 -14.04 6.58
C ALA A 230 7.82 -14.42 7.98
N LYS A 231 6.91 -14.89 8.84
CA LYS A 231 7.30 -15.36 10.17
C LYS A 231 8.04 -16.68 10.14
N LEU A 232 7.55 -17.68 9.38
CA LEU A 232 8.21 -18.98 9.24
C LEU A 232 9.69 -18.84 8.88
N TRP A 233 10.01 -17.83 8.09
CA TRP A 233 11.35 -17.54 7.62
C TRP A 233 12.01 -16.31 8.28
N ASN A 234 11.42 -15.72 9.33
CA ASN A 234 11.92 -14.47 9.95
C ASN A 234 12.42 -13.45 8.91
N LEU A 235 11.56 -13.12 7.94
CA LEU A 235 11.93 -12.20 6.85
C LEU A 235 12.00 -10.74 7.34
N PRO A 236 12.91 -9.93 6.79
CA PRO A 236 13.04 -8.50 7.09
C PRO A 236 11.95 -7.70 6.35
N VAL A 237 10.69 -7.84 6.79
CA VAL A 237 9.52 -7.17 6.19
C VAL A 237 8.78 -6.37 7.25
N VAL A 238 8.50 -5.11 6.96
CA VAL A 238 7.59 -4.28 7.76
C VAL A 238 6.29 -4.12 6.98
N TYR A 239 5.20 -4.64 7.53
CA TYR A 239 3.86 -4.52 6.98
C TYR A 239 3.21 -3.25 7.52
N VAL A 240 2.97 -2.27 6.64
CA VAL A 240 2.36 -1.00 7.01
C VAL A 240 0.91 -0.97 6.53
N ILE A 241 -0.02 -1.02 7.47
CA ILE A 241 -1.45 -0.96 7.22
C ILE A 241 -1.88 0.51 7.29
N GLU A 242 -2.22 1.10 6.16
CA GLU A 242 -2.78 2.45 6.10
C GLU A 242 -4.29 2.38 6.38
N ASN A 243 -4.64 2.48 7.66
CA ASN A 243 -6.03 2.42 8.09
C ASN A 243 -6.65 3.81 8.01
N ASN A 244 -7.19 4.14 6.83
CA ASN A 244 -8.03 5.32 6.62
C ASN A 244 -9.52 5.07 6.88
N HIS A 245 -9.84 3.95 7.55
CA HIS A 245 -11.16 3.46 7.93
C HIS A 245 -12.08 2.98 6.81
N TYR A 246 -11.71 3.12 5.53
CA TYR A 246 -12.59 2.81 4.39
C TYR A 246 -11.90 2.10 3.21
N GLY A 247 -12.23 0.82 3.04
CA GLY A 247 -12.04 0.07 1.81
C GLY A 247 -13.03 0.49 0.72
N MET A 248 -12.61 1.38 -0.17
CA MET A 248 -13.50 2.15 -1.05
C MET A 248 -14.57 2.89 -0.22
N GLY A 249 -15.78 2.33 -0.10
CA GLY A 249 -16.88 2.86 0.70
C GLY A 249 -17.33 1.96 1.86
N THR A 250 -16.67 0.82 2.06
CA THR A 250 -16.99 -0.10 3.16
C THR A 250 -16.13 0.26 4.37
N SER A 251 -16.77 0.61 5.49
CA SER A 251 -16.02 0.94 6.70
C SER A 251 -15.34 -0.29 7.31
N VAL A 252 -14.21 -0.09 7.98
CA VAL A 252 -13.48 -1.17 8.68
C VAL A 252 -14.37 -1.91 9.68
N GLN A 253 -15.26 -1.18 10.37
CA GLN A 253 -16.25 -1.70 11.32
C GLN A 253 -17.24 -2.70 10.70
N ARG A 254 -17.46 -2.60 9.39
CA ARG A 254 -18.35 -3.50 8.63
C ARG A 254 -17.60 -4.58 7.87
N ALA A 255 -16.30 -4.41 7.69
CA ALA A 255 -15.47 -5.30 6.88
C ALA A 255 -14.64 -6.30 7.71
N SER A 256 -14.47 -6.04 9.00
CA SER A 256 -13.52 -6.79 9.85
C SER A 256 -14.16 -7.21 11.16
N SER A 257 -13.97 -8.48 11.55
CA SER A 257 -14.40 -9.00 12.85
C SER A 257 -13.56 -8.46 14.02
N THR A 258 -12.30 -8.10 13.73
CA THR A 258 -11.37 -7.43 14.66
C THR A 258 -10.87 -6.16 13.97
N THR A 259 -11.13 -5.01 14.58
CA THR A 259 -10.87 -3.70 13.97
C THR A 259 -9.49 -3.14 14.28
N ASP A 260 -8.80 -3.67 15.29
CA ASP A 260 -7.38 -3.40 15.54
C ASP A 260 -6.56 -4.23 14.57
N LEU A 261 -6.22 -3.66 13.41
CA LEU A 261 -5.55 -4.39 12.34
C LEU A 261 -4.08 -4.69 12.68
N CYS A 262 -3.48 -3.97 13.63
CA CYS A 262 -2.16 -4.31 14.17
C CYS A 262 -2.10 -5.71 14.79
N HIS A 263 -3.24 -6.25 15.25
CA HIS A 263 -3.34 -7.57 15.86
C HIS A 263 -3.42 -8.73 14.84
N ARG A 264 -3.50 -8.45 13.54
CA ARG A 264 -3.64 -9.50 12.49
C ARG A 264 -2.47 -10.47 12.44
N GLY A 265 -1.31 -10.06 12.95
CA GLY A 265 -0.12 -10.91 13.08
C GLY A 265 -0.11 -11.90 14.24
N ARG A 266 -1.03 -11.76 15.21
CA ARG A 266 -0.98 -12.49 16.50
C ARG A 266 -0.98 -14.01 16.34
N SER A 267 -1.81 -14.55 15.44
CA SER A 267 -1.88 -15.99 15.18
C SER A 267 -0.58 -16.58 14.65
N PHE A 268 0.26 -15.75 14.04
CA PHE A 268 1.56 -16.15 13.50
C PHE A 268 2.70 -15.84 14.47
N GLY A 269 2.48 -15.02 15.49
CA GLY A 269 3.57 -14.55 16.35
C GLY A 269 4.33 -13.35 15.79
N ILE A 270 3.65 -12.50 15.00
CA ILE A 270 4.21 -11.26 14.44
C ILE A 270 3.79 -10.09 15.35
N PRO A 271 4.73 -9.33 15.94
CA PRO A 271 4.41 -8.16 16.74
C PRO A 271 3.77 -7.07 15.89
N GLY A 272 2.86 -6.30 16.48
CA GLY A 272 2.29 -5.13 15.83
C GLY A 272 1.77 -4.08 16.80
N ILE A 273 1.77 -2.83 16.36
CA ILE A 273 1.29 -1.66 17.12
C ILE A 273 0.38 -0.79 16.25
N ALA A 274 -0.58 -0.12 16.89
CA ALA A 274 -1.31 0.99 16.29
C ALA A 274 -0.55 2.30 16.53
N VAL A 275 -0.48 3.14 15.51
CA VAL A 275 0.30 4.38 15.48
C VAL A 275 -0.62 5.50 15.02
N ASP A 276 -0.49 6.68 15.62
CA ASP A 276 -1.09 7.89 15.05
C ASP A 276 -0.41 8.20 13.72
N GLY A 277 -1.05 7.82 12.62
CA GLY A 277 -0.58 8.04 11.26
C GLY A 277 -0.72 9.49 10.80
N MET A 278 -1.29 10.37 11.62
CA MET A 278 -1.42 11.79 11.36
C MET A 278 -0.28 12.61 11.99
N ASP A 279 0.52 12.03 12.89
CA ASP A 279 1.72 12.67 13.44
C ASP A 279 3.01 12.04 12.87
N VAL A 280 3.71 12.79 12.04
CA VAL A 280 4.98 12.37 11.41
C VAL A 280 6.05 11.94 12.43
N ARG A 281 6.04 12.50 13.65
CA ARG A 281 6.98 12.15 14.71
C ARG A 281 6.63 10.80 15.36
N ALA A 282 5.34 10.52 15.54
CA ALA A 282 4.85 9.22 15.99
C ALA A 282 5.16 8.13 14.95
N VAL A 283 4.90 8.43 13.67
CA VAL A 283 5.22 7.53 12.55
C VAL A 283 6.72 7.24 12.52
N LYS A 284 7.59 8.25 12.63
CA LYS A 284 9.04 8.05 12.66
C LYS A 284 9.49 7.17 13.83
N ALA A 285 8.96 7.40 15.02
CA ALA A 285 9.29 6.59 16.20
C ALA A 285 8.93 5.10 15.98
N ALA A 286 7.73 4.84 15.44
CA ALA A 286 7.28 3.49 15.13
C ALA A 286 8.08 2.85 13.98
N ALA A 287 8.44 3.65 12.97
CA ALA A 287 9.27 3.21 11.85
C ALA A 287 10.65 2.77 12.33
N ASP A 288 11.31 3.55 13.21
CA ASP A 288 12.61 3.21 13.78
C ASP A 288 12.58 1.86 14.51
N LEU A 289 11.54 1.65 15.31
CA LEU A 289 11.33 0.39 16.03
C LEU A 289 11.18 -0.79 15.06
N ALA A 290 10.23 -0.70 14.13
CA ALA A 290 9.88 -1.81 13.24
C ALA A 290 11.00 -2.13 12.23
N VAL A 291 11.63 -1.11 11.65
CA VAL A 291 12.75 -1.26 10.72
C VAL A 291 13.94 -1.87 11.45
N THR A 292 14.27 -1.41 12.65
CA THR A 292 15.36 -1.98 13.45
C THR A 292 15.09 -3.45 13.79
N HIS A 293 13.87 -3.79 14.20
CA HIS A 293 13.45 -5.17 14.49
C HIS A 293 13.65 -6.08 13.27
N ALA A 294 13.09 -5.68 12.13
CA ALA A 294 13.17 -6.44 10.88
C ALA A 294 14.63 -6.61 10.42
N ARG A 295 15.42 -5.52 10.49
CA ARG A 295 16.82 -5.49 10.07
C ARG A 295 17.72 -6.36 10.96
N LYS A 296 17.48 -6.41 12.26
CA LYS A 296 18.18 -7.32 13.20
C LYS A 296 17.87 -8.81 12.99
N GLY A 297 16.96 -9.14 12.07
CA GLY A 297 16.56 -10.52 11.80
C GLY A 297 15.60 -11.10 12.84
N GLU A 298 14.92 -10.24 13.62
CA GLU A 298 13.92 -10.66 14.61
C GLU A 298 12.58 -11.07 13.96
N GLY A 299 12.48 -10.88 12.64
CA GLY A 299 11.36 -11.27 11.80
C GLY A 299 10.52 -10.08 11.34
N PRO A 300 9.31 -10.33 10.82
CA PRO A 300 8.46 -9.26 10.34
C PRO A 300 7.82 -8.46 11.48
N TYR A 301 7.35 -7.24 11.18
CA TYR A 301 6.65 -6.36 12.11
C TYR A 301 5.42 -5.74 11.44
N ILE A 302 4.33 -5.51 12.17
CA ILE A 302 3.12 -4.84 11.66
C ILE A 302 2.98 -3.45 12.28
N LEU A 303 2.79 -2.44 11.44
CA LEU A 303 2.41 -1.09 11.86
C LEU A 303 1.02 -0.78 11.31
N GLU A 304 0.05 -0.51 12.18
CA GLU A 304 -1.24 0.05 11.77
C GLU A 304 -1.19 1.57 11.91
N MET A 305 -1.15 2.26 10.78
CA MET A 305 -1.15 3.71 10.71
C MET A 305 -2.60 4.18 10.68
N LEU A 306 -3.08 4.69 11.81
CA LEU A 306 -4.40 5.30 11.92
C LEU A 306 -4.35 6.66 11.23
N THR A 307 -4.93 6.76 10.04
CA THR A 307 -4.84 7.94 9.18
C THR A 307 -6.21 8.26 8.57
N TYR A 308 -6.30 9.22 7.66
CA TYR A 308 -7.56 9.57 7.05
C TYR A 308 -7.44 10.04 5.60
N ARG A 309 -8.32 9.53 4.73
CA ARG A 309 -8.37 9.91 3.31
C ARG A 309 -9.36 11.06 3.11
N TYR A 310 -8.91 12.27 2.81
CA TYR A 310 -9.82 13.43 2.67
C TYR A 310 -10.65 13.46 1.38
N ARG A 311 -10.17 12.81 0.32
CA ARG A 311 -10.90 12.67 -0.95
C ARG A 311 -11.64 11.34 -1.03
N GLY A 312 -12.56 11.22 -1.97
CA GLY A 312 -13.20 9.93 -2.29
C GLY A 312 -12.17 8.85 -2.60
N HIS A 313 -12.63 7.61 -2.75
CA HIS A 313 -11.76 6.48 -3.06
C HIS A 313 -10.83 6.79 -4.24
N SER A 314 -11.44 7.23 -5.34
CA SER A 314 -10.82 7.82 -6.53
C SER A 314 -11.45 9.20 -6.79
N MET A 315 -10.91 9.94 -7.76
CA MET A 315 -11.49 11.21 -8.20
C MET A 315 -12.91 11.09 -8.80
N SER A 316 -13.33 9.88 -9.21
CA SER A 316 -14.69 9.61 -9.68
C SER A 316 -15.66 9.19 -8.56
N ASP A 317 -15.17 8.91 -7.34
CA ASP A 317 -16.00 8.50 -6.22
C ASP A 317 -16.56 9.71 -5.44
N PRO A 318 -17.89 9.91 -5.38
CA PRO A 318 -18.51 11.01 -4.66
C PRO A 318 -18.48 10.88 -3.13
N ALA A 319 -17.96 9.77 -2.57
CA ALA A 319 -17.77 9.56 -1.14
C ALA A 319 -19.04 9.63 -0.27
N LYS A 320 -20.18 9.16 -0.78
CA LYS A 320 -21.51 9.25 -0.11
C LYS A 320 -21.68 8.38 1.14
N TYR A 321 -20.67 7.58 1.50
CA TYR A 321 -20.70 6.62 2.61
C TYR A 321 -20.20 7.20 3.94
N ARG A 322 -19.84 8.48 3.97
CA ARG A 322 -19.35 9.20 5.16
C ARG A 322 -19.81 10.64 5.14
N SER A 323 -19.89 11.27 6.30
CA SER A 323 -20.41 12.63 6.42
C SER A 323 -19.35 13.68 6.07
N LYS A 324 -19.78 14.88 5.67
CA LYS A 324 -18.85 15.99 5.41
C LYS A 324 -18.23 16.47 6.72
N GLU A 325 -19.00 16.38 7.80
CA GLU A 325 -18.64 16.77 9.15
C GLU A 325 -17.50 15.89 9.69
N GLU A 326 -17.55 14.57 9.46
CA GLU A 326 -16.47 13.63 9.83
C GLU A 326 -15.14 14.02 9.16
N VAL A 327 -15.18 14.23 7.84
CA VAL A 327 -13.99 14.60 7.05
C VAL A 327 -13.46 15.97 7.49
N GLN A 328 -14.33 16.95 7.69
CA GLN A 328 -13.94 18.31 8.08
C GLN A 328 -13.37 18.33 9.50
N LYS A 329 -13.93 17.55 10.43
CA LYS A 329 -13.41 17.40 11.78
C LYS A 329 -11.98 16.87 11.73
N MET A 330 -11.77 15.73 11.05
CA MET A 330 -10.42 15.16 10.89
C MET A 330 -9.43 16.16 10.29
N ARG A 331 -9.83 16.87 9.24
CA ARG A 331 -8.97 17.86 8.59
C ARG A 331 -8.65 19.08 9.47
N THR A 332 -9.56 19.48 10.34
CA THR A 332 -9.37 20.70 11.15
C THR A 332 -8.59 20.40 12.43
N GLU A 333 -8.81 19.22 13.01
CA GLU A 333 -8.24 18.83 14.30
C GLU A 333 -6.93 18.05 14.16
N HIS A 334 -6.72 17.35 13.03
CA HIS A 334 -5.65 16.36 12.91
C HIS A 334 -4.83 16.46 11.61
N ASP A 335 -4.96 17.47 10.75
CA ASP A 335 -4.18 17.51 9.49
C ASP A 335 -2.66 17.47 9.76
N PRO A 336 -1.94 16.50 9.18
CA PRO A 336 -0.53 16.27 9.49
C PRO A 336 0.35 17.49 9.16
N ILE A 337 0.01 18.25 8.12
CA ILE A 337 0.79 19.41 7.69
C ILE A 337 0.57 20.58 8.66
N GLU A 338 -0.68 20.79 9.11
CA GLU A 338 -1.00 21.85 10.06
C GLU A 338 -0.39 21.57 11.44
N GLN A 339 -0.33 20.31 11.87
CA GLN A 339 0.36 19.93 13.10
C GLN A 339 1.84 20.35 13.07
N VAL A 340 2.57 20.07 11.99
CA VAL A 340 3.98 20.49 11.87
C VAL A 340 4.11 22.00 11.76
N ARG A 341 3.22 22.66 11.01
CA ARG A 341 3.17 24.12 10.91
C ARG A 341 3.02 24.77 12.29
N HIS A 342 2.08 24.30 13.11
CA HIS A 342 1.88 24.82 14.46
C HIS A 342 3.15 24.68 15.30
N ARG A 343 3.79 23.50 15.31
CA ARG A 343 5.06 23.29 16.02
C ARG A 343 6.16 24.23 15.55
N LEU A 344 6.30 24.45 14.24
CA LEU A 344 7.30 25.36 13.67
C LEU A 344 7.12 26.81 14.13
N ILE A 345 5.86 27.28 14.19
CA ILE A 345 5.52 28.64 14.66
C ILE A 345 5.70 28.76 16.18
N GLU A 346 5.17 27.81 16.95
CA GLU A 346 5.22 27.82 18.42
C GLU A 346 6.68 27.79 18.93
N ASN A 347 7.53 26.97 18.30
CA ASN A 347 8.96 26.90 18.62
C ASN A 347 9.77 28.10 18.08
N LYS A 348 9.14 29.04 17.37
CA LYS A 348 9.78 30.19 16.69
C LYS A 348 10.88 29.76 15.72
N TRP A 349 10.70 28.60 15.09
CA TRP A 349 11.63 28.04 14.12
C TRP A 349 11.38 28.57 12.71
N ALA A 350 10.16 28.96 12.40
CA ALA A 350 9.76 29.66 11.20
C ALA A 350 8.70 30.72 11.51
N SER A 351 8.61 31.74 10.67
CA SER A 351 7.50 32.68 10.64
C SER A 351 6.43 32.24 9.62
N GLU A 352 5.25 32.86 9.68
CA GLU A 352 4.22 32.66 8.67
C GLU A 352 4.71 32.96 7.25
N ASP A 353 5.56 33.97 7.10
CA ASP A 353 6.07 34.38 5.79
C ASP A 353 7.13 33.41 5.27
N ASP A 354 7.93 32.79 6.15
CA ASP A 354 8.83 31.69 5.77
C ASP A 354 8.03 30.50 5.23
N LEU A 355 6.95 30.11 5.92
CA LEU A 355 6.12 28.98 5.49
C LEU A 355 5.35 29.27 4.19
N LYS A 356 4.89 30.51 3.98
CA LYS A 356 4.31 30.94 2.71
C LYS A 356 5.33 30.89 1.57
N ALA A 357 6.59 31.27 1.83
CA ALA A 357 7.65 31.19 0.84
C ALA A 357 7.91 29.73 0.42
N ILE A 358 7.93 28.81 1.38
CA ILE A 358 8.02 27.36 1.13
C ILE A 358 6.83 26.87 0.29
N ASP A 359 5.60 27.22 0.64
CA ASP A 359 4.40 26.81 -0.12
C ASP A 359 4.46 27.36 -1.56
N LYS A 360 4.93 28.60 -1.75
CA LYS A 360 5.11 29.17 -3.09
C LYS A 360 6.12 28.37 -3.90
N GLU A 361 7.29 28.09 -3.35
CA GLU A 361 8.34 27.31 -4.03
C GLU A 361 7.83 25.93 -4.46
N ILE A 362 7.12 25.23 -3.57
CA ILE A 362 6.54 23.92 -3.86
C ILE A 362 5.48 24.01 -4.96
N ARG A 363 4.63 25.04 -4.93
CA ARG A 363 3.67 25.27 -6.02
C ARG A 363 4.36 25.52 -7.35
N ASP A 364 5.49 26.24 -7.36
CA ASP A 364 6.27 26.47 -8.57
C ASP A 364 6.82 25.13 -9.12
N ILE A 365 7.38 24.26 -8.27
CA ILE A 365 7.83 22.90 -8.64
C ILE A 365 6.68 22.08 -9.24
N VAL A 366 5.51 22.07 -8.58
CA VAL A 366 4.34 21.30 -9.03
C VAL A 366 3.75 21.84 -10.33
N ASN A 367 3.76 23.17 -10.52
CA ASN A 367 3.31 23.78 -11.76
C ASN A 367 4.26 23.44 -12.91
N GLU A 368 5.58 23.44 -12.67
CA GLU A 368 6.57 23.00 -13.66
C GLU A 368 6.36 21.53 -14.05
N ALA A 369 6.07 20.65 -13.08
CA ALA A 369 5.73 19.25 -13.34
C ALA A 369 4.46 19.10 -14.19
N ALA A 370 3.43 19.90 -13.91
CA ALA A 370 2.19 19.93 -14.69
C ALA A 370 2.39 20.46 -16.11
N GLU A 371 3.22 21.49 -16.29
CA GLU A 371 3.57 22.02 -17.62
C GLU A 371 4.37 21.01 -18.43
N PHE A 372 5.38 20.38 -17.82
CA PHE A 372 6.12 19.29 -18.43
C PHE A 372 5.18 18.16 -18.87
N ALA A 373 4.28 17.70 -18.01
CA ALA A 373 3.34 16.62 -18.30
C ALA A 373 2.28 16.96 -19.38
N GLN A 374 2.05 18.24 -19.66
CA GLN A 374 1.13 18.68 -20.73
C GLN A 374 1.84 18.88 -22.07
N THR A 375 3.14 19.20 -22.04
CA THR A 375 3.95 19.47 -23.24
C THR A 375 4.79 18.26 -23.68
N ASN A 376 5.04 17.30 -22.77
CA ASN A 376 5.74 16.07 -23.08
C ASN A 376 4.94 15.23 -24.09
N PRO A 377 5.58 14.65 -25.11
CA PRO A 377 4.87 13.90 -26.15
C PRO A 377 4.19 12.65 -25.58
N GLU A 378 3.11 12.24 -26.25
CA GLU A 378 2.54 10.90 -26.06
C GLU A 378 3.56 9.82 -26.44
N PRO A 379 3.46 8.62 -25.85
CA PRO A 379 4.22 7.47 -26.31
C PRO A 379 3.92 7.19 -27.78
N ASP A 380 4.95 6.83 -28.55
CA ASP A 380 4.74 6.34 -29.91
C ASP A 380 3.92 5.04 -29.88
N ALA A 381 3.06 4.80 -30.87
CA ALA A 381 2.22 3.61 -30.91
C ALA A 381 3.02 2.29 -30.88
N SER A 382 4.29 2.31 -31.29
CA SER A 382 5.21 1.17 -31.17
C SER A 382 5.47 0.74 -29.73
N GLU A 383 5.31 1.62 -28.73
CA GLU A 383 5.46 1.28 -27.30
C GLU A 383 4.43 0.26 -26.80
N LEU A 384 3.33 0.04 -27.55
CA LEU A 384 2.37 -1.03 -27.25
C LEU A 384 2.99 -2.44 -27.33
N TRP A 385 4.06 -2.58 -28.12
CA TRP A 385 4.71 -3.87 -28.39
C TRP A 385 6.00 -4.05 -27.60
N THR A 386 6.39 -3.07 -26.79
CA THR A 386 7.61 -3.10 -25.98
C THR A 386 7.32 -3.63 -24.57
N ASP A 387 8.32 -4.23 -23.93
CA ASP A 387 8.30 -4.65 -22.52
C ASP A 387 7.24 -5.73 -22.17
N ILE A 388 6.65 -6.42 -23.16
CA ILE A 388 5.75 -7.59 -22.95
C ILE A 388 6.56 -8.81 -22.51
N VAL A 389 7.74 -8.97 -23.11
CA VAL A 389 8.77 -9.97 -22.78
C VAL A 389 10.13 -9.26 -22.78
N ARG A 390 11.14 -9.90 -22.21
CA ARG A 390 12.51 -9.39 -22.21
C ARG A 390 13.16 -9.43 -23.58
#